data_AF-A0A8J2UDE6-F1
#
_entry.id   AF-A0A8J2UDE6-F1
#
_cell.length_a   1.000
_cell.length_b   1.000
_cell.length_c   1.000
_cell.angle_alpha   90.00
_cell.angle_beta   90.00
_cell.angle_gamma   90.00
#
_symmetry.space_group_name_H-M   'P 1'
#
loop_
_entity.id
_entity.type
_entity.pdbx_description
1 polymer ?
#
loop_
_entity_poly.entity_id
_entity_poly.type
_entity_poly.pdbx_seq_one_letter_code
_entity_poly.pdbx_strand_id
1 'polypeptide(L)'
;MKTYIPLFLLVILFGECKKATPLTPARNLSGTWTTPNPVTLYYSSDGCGGYARYAKFTATIKWEITTLGDSSVSITQTLLSYSAATSIGSNCGLPAPTLPGITDYVAILSSSAFALDESQMLYNSSGGAIGLGNVRIGILNYTTDNITGTVTEKDCPAYCSGWSSDANGFILTRN
;
A
#
# COMPACT_ATOMS: atom_id res chain seq x y z
N MET A 1 69.82 -23.17 38.78
CA MET A 1 68.70 -23.60 37.90
C MET A 1 67.97 -22.34 37.45
N LYS A 2 67.90 -22.08 36.13
CA LYS A 2 67.22 -20.90 35.56
C LYS A 2 65.83 -21.33 35.09
N THR A 3 64.80 -20.71 35.66
CA THR A 3 63.39 -20.98 35.35
C THR A 3 62.93 -20.02 34.26
N TYR A 4 62.50 -20.54 33.11
CA TYR A 4 61.91 -19.75 32.04
C TYR A 4 60.38 -19.88 32.11
N ILE A 5 59.70 -18.75 32.24
CA ILE A 5 58.22 -18.65 32.19
C ILE A 5 57.83 -18.43 30.73
N PRO A 6 57.03 -19.31 30.10
CA PRO A 6 56.57 -19.06 28.74
C PRO A 6 55.47 -18.00 28.76
N LEU A 7 55.71 -16.89 28.09
CA LEU A 7 54.75 -15.83 27.84
C LEU A 7 53.79 -16.31 26.73
N PHE A 8 52.56 -16.67 27.11
CA PHE A 8 51.50 -17.02 26.17
C PHE A 8 50.97 -15.73 25.51
N LEU A 9 51.35 -15.50 24.25
CA LEU A 9 50.86 -14.39 23.44
C LEU A 9 49.45 -14.73 22.92
N LEU A 10 48.42 -14.19 23.58
CA LEU A 10 47.03 -14.32 23.15
C LEU A 10 46.78 -13.36 21.97
N VAL A 11 46.80 -13.87 20.74
CA VAL A 11 46.42 -13.11 19.54
C VAL A 11 44.90 -13.00 19.51
N ILE A 12 44.36 -11.88 20.00
CA ILE A 12 42.95 -11.54 19.86
C ILE A 12 42.73 -11.04 18.43
N LEU A 13 42.20 -11.92 17.58
CA LEU A 13 41.70 -11.56 16.25
C LEU A 13 40.47 -10.67 16.42
N PHE A 14 40.65 -9.35 16.37
CA PHE A 14 39.57 -8.40 16.19
C PHE A 14 39.05 -8.53 14.75
N GLY A 15 38.19 -9.53 14.52
CA GLY A 15 37.37 -9.57 13.32
C GLY A 15 36.46 -8.34 13.34
N GLU A 16 36.72 -7.38 12.46
CA GLU A 16 35.86 -6.22 12.25
C GLU A 16 34.46 -6.72 11.87
N CYS A 17 33.54 -6.65 12.84
CA CYS A 17 32.13 -6.90 12.59
C CYS A 17 31.64 -5.74 11.71
N LYS A 18 31.67 -5.92 10.38
CA LYS A 18 31.17 -4.92 9.44
C LYS A 18 29.70 -4.69 9.76
N LYS A 19 29.40 -3.55 10.38
CA LYS A 19 28.04 -3.10 10.66
C LYS A 19 27.27 -3.13 9.34
N ALA A 20 26.25 -3.97 9.26
CA ALA A 20 25.42 -4.06 8.07
C ALA A 20 24.92 -2.65 7.74
N THR A 21 25.16 -2.19 6.52
CA THR A 21 24.63 -0.90 6.06
C THR A 21 23.11 -0.94 6.21
N PRO A 22 22.50 0.01 6.95
CA PRO A 22 21.05 0.06 7.07
C PRO A 22 20.43 0.07 5.67
N LEU A 23 19.45 -0.81 5.44
CA LEU A 23 18.70 -0.79 4.19
C LEU A 23 17.96 0.54 4.06
N THR A 24 17.89 1.05 2.84
CA THR A 24 17.10 2.25 2.55
C THR A 24 15.62 1.98 2.78
N PRO A 25 14.81 3.03 3.06
CA PRO A 25 13.35 2.90 3.20
C PRO A 25 12.70 2.06 2.09
N ALA A 26 13.06 2.31 0.83
CA ALA A 26 12.51 1.56 -0.31
C ALA A 26 12.94 0.09 -0.33
N ARG A 27 14.21 -0.20 -0.02
CA ARG A 27 14.69 -1.59 0.08
C ARG A 27 14.03 -2.33 1.24
N ASN A 28 13.78 -1.65 2.36
CA ASN A 28 13.03 -2.21 3.47
C ASN A 28 11.58 -2.51 3.07
N LEU A 29 10.95 -1.75 2.18
CA LEU A 29 9.55 -1.99 1.79
C LEU A 29 9.41 -3.00 0.63
N SER A 30 10.44 -3.15 -0.21
CA SER A 30 10.38 -4.04 -1.38
C SER A 30 10.06 -5.50 -1.03
N GLY A 31 9.35 -6.18 -1.93
CA GLY A 31 8.91 -7.56 -1.77
C GLY A 31 7.43 -7.76 -2.05
N THR A 32 6.94 -8.94 -1.68
CA THR A 32 5.54 -9.32 -1.83
C THR A 32 4.82 -9.18 -0.50
N TRP A 33 3.66 -8.53 -0.53
CA TRP A 33 2.83 -8.27 0.63
C TRP A 33 1.42 -8.75 0.35
N THR A 34 0.75 -9.32 1.35
CA THR A 34 -0.65 -9.73 1.19
C THR A 34 -1.48 -9.39 2.40
N THR A 35 -2.78 -9.22 2.20
CA THR A 35 -3.71 -9.08 3.30
C THR A 35 -3.80 -10.43 4.02
N PRO A 36 -3.36 -10.55 5.30
CA PRO A 36 -3.38 -11.84 6.02
C PRO A 36 -4.80 -12.31 6.29
N ASN A 37 -5.74 -11.35 6.41
CA ASN A 37 -7.17 -11.57 6.45
C ASN A 37 -7.83 -10.68 5.39
N PRO A 38 -8.94 -11.09 4.77
CA PRO A 38 -9.63 -10.26 3.78
C PRO A 38 -9.96 -8.86 4.35
N VAL A 39 -9.55 -7.81 3.63
CA VAL A 39 -9.84 -6.42 4.00
C VAL A 39 -11.28 -6.06 3.60
N THR A 40 -11.99 -5.33 4.45
CA THR A 40 -13.31 -4.78 4.07
C THR A 40 -13.10 -3.50 3.27
N LEU A 41 -13.64 -3.48 2.06
CA LEU A 41 -13.67 -2.32 1.19
C LEU A 41 -15.12 -1.86 0.99
N TYR A 42 -15.27 -0.55 0.87
CA TYR A 42 -16.53 0.15 0.71
C TYR A 42 -16.53 0.86 -0.61
N TYR A 43 -17.55 0.64 -1.42
CA TYR A 43 -17.76 1.41 -2.62
C TYR A 43 -18.66 2.61 -2.35
N SER A 44 -18.26 3.75 -2.91
CA SER A 44 -18.94 5.03 -2.80
C SER A 44 -19.22 5.61 -4.18
N SER A 45 -20.33 6.33 -4.31
CA SER A 45 -20.62 7.13 -5.50
C SER A 45 -21.50 8.32 -5.14
N ASP A 46 -21.46 9.36 -5.98
CA ASP A 46 -22.40 10.49 -5.95
C ASP A 46 -23.55 10.37 -6.95
N GLY A 47 -23.69 9.23 -7.64
CA GLY A 47 -24.79 9.00 -8.60
C GLY A 47 -26.20 9.11 -7.99
N CYS A 48 -26.31 9.17 -6.65
CA CYS A 48 -27.55 9.39 -5.91
C CYS A 48 -27.69 10.81 -5.32
N GLY A 49 -26.85 11.77 -5.73
CA GLY A 49 -26.86 13.18 -5.31
C GLY A 49 -25.74 13.58 -4.33
N GLY A 50 -25.19 12.64 -3.55
CA GLY A 50 -24.08 12.89 -2.64
C GLY A 50 -23.10 11.71 -2.56
N TYR A 51 -21.81 12.00 -2.44
CA TYR A 51 -20.76 10.97 -2.40
C TYR A 51 -20.82 10.19 -1.08
N ALA A 52 -21.39 8.99 -1.12
CA ALA A 52 -21.60 8.16 0.06
C ALA A 52 -21.33 6.68 -0.22
N ARG A 53 -20.93 5.95 0.84
CA ARG A 53 -20.77 4.49 0.81
C ARG A 53 -22.13 3.83 0.64
N TYR A 54 -22.26 2.88 -0.29
CA TYR A 54 -23.54 2.17 -0.50
C TYR A 54 -23.39 0.65 -0.66
N ALA A 55 -22.18 0.14 -0.92
CA ALA A 55 -21.89 -1.28 -0.92
C ALA A 55 -20.58 -1.57 -0.18
N LYS A 56 -20.46 -2.78 0.37
CA LYS A 56 -19.22 -3.30 0.94
C LYS A 56 -18.94 -4.72 0.47
N PHE A 57 -17.68 -5.11 0.46
CA PHE A 57 -17.23 -6.48 0.18
C PHE A 57 -15.91 -6.70 0.90
N THR A 58 -15.51 -7.96 1.07
CA THR A 58 -14.16 -8.29 1.52
C THR A 58 -13.28 -8.67 0.35
N ALA A 59 -11.99 -8.35 0.42
CA ALA A 59 -11.03 -8.61 -0.63
C ALA A 59 -9.73 -9.15 -0.05
N THR A 60 -9.12 -10.12 -0.72
CA THR A 60 -7.74 -10.53 -0.48
C THR A 60 -6.87 -9.89 -1.55
N ILE A 61 -5.88 -9.10 -1.13
CA ILE A 61 -5.06 -8.29 -2.03
C ILE A 61 -3.60 -8.69 -1.88
N LYS A 62 -2.89 -8.75 -3.01
CA LYS A 62 -1.44 -8.90 -3.09
C LYS A 62 -0.83 -7.62 -3.65
N TRP A 63 0.23 -7.13 -3.03
CA TRP A 63 1.08 -6.07 -3.55
C TRP A 63 2.46 -6.63 -3.87
N GLU A 64 2.95 -6.31 -5.06
CA GLU A 64 4.33 -6.54 -5.48
C GLU A 64 5.04 -5.19 -5.52
N ILE A 65 5.93 -4.97 -4.55
CA ILE A 65 6.61 -3.68 -4.34
C ILE A 65 8.04 -3.76 -4.87
N THR A 66 8.34 -2.95 -5.88
CA THR A 66 9.67 -2.87 -6.52
C THR A 66 10.31 -1.52 -6.26
N THR A 67 11.59 -1.48 -5.90
CA THR A 67 12.33 -0.23 -5.68
C THR A 67 12.57 0.51 -7.00
N LEU A 68 12.24 1.81 -7.03
CA LEU A 68 12.61 2.72 -8.11
C LEU A 68 13.85 3.58 -7.75
N GLY A 69 14.17 3.67 -6.46
CA GLY A 69 15.29 4.43 -5.89
C GLY A 69 15.33 4.25 -4.37
N ASP A 70 16.08 5.08 -3.65
CA ASP A 70 16.24 4.95 -2.20
C ASP A 70 14.97 5.31 -1.40
N SER A 71 14.13 6.19 -1.96
CA SER A 71 12.92 6.74 -1.32
C SER A 71 11.67 6.59 -2.17
N SER A 72 11.67 5.73 -3.20
CA SER A 72 10.53 5.55 -4.09
C SER A 72 10.36 4.09 -4.51
N VAL A 73 9.10 3.66 -4.61
CA VAL A 73 8.74 2.31 -5.06
C VAL A 73 7.60 2.35 -6.07
N SER A 74 7.54 1.34 -6.93
CA SER A 74 6.40 0.97 -7.74
C SER A 74 5.65 -0.15 -7.03
N ILE A 75 4.32 -0.12 -7.06
CA ILE A 75 3.46 -1.11 -6.40
C ILE A 75 2.46 -1.62 -7.43
N THR A 76 2.51 -2.92 -7.72
CA THR A 76 1.47 -3.59 -8.50
C THR A 76 0.53 -4.30 -7.55
N GLN A 77 -0.72 -3.85 -7.53
CA GLN A 77 -1.80 -4.47 -6.77
C GLN A 77 -2.52 -5.51 -7.62
N THR A 78 -2.68 -6.71 -7.08
CA THR A 78 -3.52 -7.77 -7.65
C THR A 78 -4.63 -8.14 -6.68
N LEU A 79 -5.87 -8.17 -7.16
CA LEU A 79 -7.00 -8.72 -6.43
C LEU A 79 -6.96 -10.26 -6.53
N LEU A 80 -6.65 -10.94 -5.43
CA LEU A 80 -6.58 -12.41 -5.40
C LEU A 80 -7.96 -13.05 -5.29
N SER A 81 -8.83 -12.47 -4.45
CA SER A 81 -10.22 -12.91 -4.29
C SER A 81 -11.07 -11.79 -3.69
N TYR A 82 -12.39 -11.89 -3.85
CA TYR A 82 -13.33 -10.97 -3.23
C TYR A 82 -14.67 -11.66 -2.96
N SER A 83 -15.39 -11.18 -1.95
CA SER A 83 -16.76 -11.64 -1.67
C SER A 83 -17.77 -10.97 -2.59
N ALA A 84 -18.98 -11.54 -2.66
CA ALA A 84 -20.12 -10.81 -3.21
C ALA A 84 -20.31 -9.47 -2.46
N ALA A 85 -20.67 -8.43 -3.19
CA ALA A 85 -20.97 -7.12 -2.61
C ALA A 85 -22.30 -7.15 -1.85
N THR A 86 -22.30 -6.55 -0.67
CA THR A 86 -23.47 -6.39 0.19
C THR A 86 -23.87 -4.93 0.23
N SER A 87 -25.14 -4.61 -0.02
CA SER A 87 -25.64 -3.25 0.14
C SER A 87 -25.62 -2.83 1.62
N ILE A 88 -25.23 -1.59 1.89
CA ILE A 88 -25.17 -1.01 3.25
C ILE A 88 -25.99 0.27 3.40
N GLY A 89 -26.69 0.68 2.34
CA GLY A 89 -27.56 1.85 2.33
C GLY A 89 -28.62 1.74 1.25
N SER A 90 -29.38 2.81 1.05
CA SER A 90 -30.29 2.90 -0.10
C SER A 90 -29.43 3.04 -1.36
N ASN A 91 -29.26 1.93 -2.07
CA ASN A 91 -28.76 1.96 -3.43
C ASN A 91 -29.85 2.66 -4.27
N CYS A 92 -29.56 3.78 -4.90
CA CYS A 92 -30.53 4.41 -5.82
C CYS A 92 -30.70 3.60 -7.13
N GLY A 93 -30.74 2.26 -7.04
CA GLY A 93 -30.74 1.33 -8.15
C GLY A 93 -29.35 1.07 -8.75
N LEU A 94 -28.27 1.64 -8.20
CA LEU A 94 -26.93 1.42 -8.73
C LEU A 94 -26.45 -0.02 -8.48
N PRO A 95 -25.94 -0.72 -9.52
CA PRO A 95 -25.33 -2.02 -9.32
C PRO A 95 -24.05 -1.88 -8.48
N ALA A 96 -23.66 -2.97 -7.82
CA ALA A 96 -22.32 -3.06 -7.27
C ALA A 96 -21.30 -3.00 -8.43
N PRO A 97 -20.24 -2.21 -8.31
CA PRO A 97 -19.24 -2.08 -9.36
C PRO A 97 -18.43 -3.38 -9.54
N THR A 98 -17.82 -3.51 -10.70
CA THR A 98 -16.69 -4.41 -10.92
C THR A 98 -15.41 -3.76 -10.44
N LEU A 99 -14.66 -4.45 -9.57
CA LEU A 99 -13.33 -4.00 -9.16
C LEU A 99 -12.31 -4.26 -10.28
N PRO A 100 -11.37 -3.35 -10.51
CA PRO A 100 -10.25 -3.63 -11.40
C PRO A 100 -9.43 -4.81 -10.83
N GLY A 101 -9.08 -5.77 -11.68
CA GLY A 101 -8.31 -6.95 -11.26
C GLY A 101 -6.85 -6.63 -10.91
N ILE A 102 -6.27 -5.63 -11.59
CA ILE A 102 -4.90 -5.15 -11.39
C ILE A 102 -4.90 -3.63 -11.40
N THR A 103 -4.13 -3.02 -10.49
CA THR A 103 -3.94 -1.56 -10.39
C THR A 103 -2.49 -1.27 -10.02
N ASP A 104 -1.88 -0.27 -10.66
CA ASP A 104 -0.50 0.13 -10.40
C ASP A 104 -0.43 1.48 -9.68
N TYR A 105 0.49 1.59 -8.73
CA TYR A 105 0.71 2.79 -7.94
C TYR A 105 2.19 3.15 -7.85
N VAL A 106 2.46 4.42 -7.56
CA VAL A 106 3.79 4.90 -7.18
C VAL A 106 3.72 5.42 -5.75
N ALA A 107 4.76 5.16 -4.97
CA ALA A 107 4.85 5.66 -3.61
C ALA A 107 6.16 6.36 -3.32
N ILE A 108 6.07 7.50 -2.63
CA ILE A 108 7.20 8.24 -2.08
C ILE A 108 7.29 7.97 -0.58
N LEU A 109 8.47 7.53 -0.15
CA LEU A 109 8.73 7.00 1.18
C LEU A 109 9.39 8.06 2.08
N SER A 110 8.88 8.14 3.31
CA SER A 110 9.60 8.65 4.46
C SER A 110 10.16 7.48 5.27
N SER A 111 10.72 7.74 6.47
CA SER A 111 11.33 6.70 7.31
C SER A 111 10.37 5.59 7.77
N SER A 112 9.07 5.87 7.89
CA SER A 112 8.08 4.90 8.42
C SER A 112 6.69 5.02 7.79
N ALA A 113 6.52 5.91 6.82
CA ALA A 113 5.25 6.15 6.15
C ALA A 113 5.46 6.44 4.66
N PHE A 114 4.45 6.17 3.85
CA PHE A 114 4.43 6.57 2.46
C PHE A 114 3.06 7.03 2.00
N ALA A 115 3.15 7.89 1.00
CA ALA A 115 2.10 8.33 0.14
C ALA A 115 1.84 7.28 -0.94
N LEU A 116 0.60 6.85 -1.16
CA LEU A 116 0.23 6.03 -2.30
C LEU A 116 -0.45 6.91 -3.35
N ASP A 117 0.17 7.09 -4.50
CA ASP A 117 -0.35 7.89 -5.60
C ASP A 117 -0.68 6.98 -6.80
N GLU A 118 -1.83 7.23 -7.41
CA GLU A 118 -2.31 6.56 -8.63
C GLU A 118 -2.36 7.56 -9.78
N SER A 119 -1.89 7.16 -10.97
CA SER A 119 -2.04 7.97 -12.17
C SER A 119 -3.45 7.78 -12.73
N GLN A 120 -4.28 8.82 -12.66
CA GLN A 120 -5.67 8.80 -13.10
C GLN A 120 -5.97 9.93 -14.10
N MET A 121 -7.05 9.78 -14.88
CA MET A 121 -7.58 10.88 -15.68
C MET A 121 -8.23 11.92 -14.77
N LEU A 122 -7.83 13.17 -14.91
CA LEU A 122 -8.41 14.29 -14.19
C LEU A 122 -9.55 14.89 -15.00
N TYR A 123 -10.59 15.34 -14.30
CA TYR A 123 -11.79 15.94 -14.89
C TYR A 123 -12.06 17.31 -14.29
N ASN A 124 -12.60 18.23 -15.08
CA ASN A 124 -13.10 19.51 -14.59
C ASN A 124 -14.48 19.37 -13.94
N SER A 125 -14.99 20.46 -13.35
CA SER A 125 -16.30 20.50 -12.69
C SER A 125 -17.50 20.21 -13.61
N SER A 126 -17.29 20.18 -14.93
CA SER A 126 -18.30 19.88 -15.94
C SER A 126 -18.18 18.46 -16.51
N GLY A 127 -17.28 17.62 -15.95
CA GLY A 127 -17.04 16.24 -16.42
C GLY A 127 -16.16 16.13 -17.68
N GLY A 128 -15.53 17.22 -18.09
CA GLY A 128 -14.58 17.21 -19.21
C GLY A 128 -13.21 16.75 -18.75
N ALA A 129 -12.62 15.76 -19.43
CA ALA A 129 -11.24 15.33 -19.17
C ALA A 129 -10.26 16.49 -19.41
N ILE A 130 -9.38 16.75 -18.45
CA ILE A 130 -8.36 17.82 -18.52
C ILE A 130 -6.94 17.29 -18.66
N GLY A 131 -6.70 15.99 -18.42
CA GLY A 131 -5.41 15.33 -18.62
C GLY A 131 -5.11 14.28 -17.56
N LEU A 132 -3.94 13.65 -17.65
CA LEU A 132 -3.47 12.69 -16.65
C LEU A 132 -2.81 13.41 -15.47
N GLY A 133 -3.08 12.93 -14.27
CA GLY A 133 -2.44 13.43 -13.05
C GLY A 133 -2.35 12.35 -11.97
N ASN A 134 -1.53 12.61 -10.96
CA ASN A 134 -1.38 11.72 -9.82
C ASN A 134 -2.37 12.10 -8.72
N VAL A 135 -3.19 11.14 -8.31
CA VAL A 135 -4.17 11.28 -7.23
C VAL A 135 -3.70 10.49 -6.03
N ARG A 136 -3.71 11.14 -4.86
CA ARG A 136 -3.38 10.49 -3.58
C ARG A 136 -4.51 9.54 -3.21
N ILE A 137 -4.22 8.24 -3.19
CA ILE A 137 -5.19 7.21 -2.82
C ILE A 137 -4.96 6.61 -1.44
N GLY A 138 -3.88 6.98 -0.74
CA GLY A 138 -3.66 6.48 0.62
C GLY A 138 -2.47 7.07 1.33
N ILE A 139 -2.52 7.02 2.66
CA ILE A 139 -1.37 7.26 3.54
C ILE A 139 -1.23 6.01 4.39
N LEU A 140 -0.08 5.35 4.27
CA LEU A 140 0.21 4.11 4.96
C LEU A 140 1.48 4.23 5.78
N ASN A 141 1.48 3.58 6.94
CA ASN A 141 2.66 3.34 7.75
C ASN A 141 3.18 1.94 7.46
N TYR A 142 4.47 1.73 7.66
CA TYR A 142 5.06 0.41 7.51
C TYR A 142 6.15 0.13 8.53
N THR A 143 6.31 -1.15 8.83
CA THR A 143 7.45 -1.74 9.51
C THR A 143 8.11 -2.75 8.56
N THR A 144 9.06 -3.52 9.05
CA THR A 144 9.63 -4.64 8.28
C THR A 144 8.56 -5.67 7.88
N ASP A 145 7.55 -5.87 8.73
CA ASP A 145 6.64 -7.01 8.64
C ASP A 145 5.21 -6.63 8.28
N ASN A 146 4.81 -5.38 8.53
CA ASN A 146 3.45 -4.92 8.34
C ASN A 146 3.38 -3.58 7.59
N ILE A 147 2.38 -3.45 6.71
CA ILE A 147 1.90 -2.17 6.19
C ILE A 147 0.49 -1.97 6.74
N THR A 148 0.22 -0.80 7.30
CA THR A 148 -1.11 -0.45 7.81
C THR A 148 -1.48 0.97 7.41
N GLY A 149 -2.71 1.17 6.96
CA GLY A 149 -3.19 2.51 6.67
C GLY A 149 -4.63 2.56 6.23
N THR A 150 -4.96 3.70 5.61
CA THR A 150 -6.27 3.93 5.01
C THR A 150 -6.07 4.20 3.53
N VAL A 151 -6.85 3.52 2.71
CA VAL A 151 -6.88 3.72 1.26
C VAL A 151 -8.25 4.28 0.87
N THR A 152 -8.26 5.25 -0.02
CA THR A 152 -9.44 5.95 -0.53
C THR A 152 -9.15 6.38 -1.95
N GLU A 153 -9.78 5.70 -2.90
CA GLU A 153 -9.77 6.00 -4.31
C GLU A 153 -11.09 6.70 -4.66
N LYS A 154 -10.99 7.68 -5.57
CA LYS A 154 -12.13 8.45 -6.06
C LYS A 154 -11.81 8.96 -7.46
N ASP A 155 -12.43 8.36 -8.46
CA ASP A 155 -12.44 8.82 -9.84
C ASP A 155 -13.73 9.62 -10.12
N CYS A 156 -13.66 10.66 -10.95
CA CYS A 156 -14.75 11.59 -11.22
C CYS A 156 -14.95 11.91 -12.71
N PRO A 157 -15.22 10.92 -13.58
CA PRO A 157 -15.42 11.16 -15.01
C PRO A 157 -16.67 11.99 -15.31
N ALA A 158 -17.84 11.50 -14.91
CA ALA A 158 -19.13 12.15 -15.09
C ALA A 158 -19.96 12.13 -13.80
N TYR A 159 -19.88 11.02 -13.07
CA TYR A 159 -20.22 10.87 -11.66
C TYR A 159 -18.93 10.47 -10.93
N CYS A 160 -18.79 10.85 -9.67
CA CYS A 160 -17.70 10.35 -8.86
C CYS A 160 -18.02 8.96 -8.32
N SER A 161 -17.04 8.09 -8.38
CA SER A 161 -17.09 6.76 -7.79
C SER A 161 -15.72 6.31 -7.35
N GLY A 162 -15.68 5.42 -6.38
CA GLY A 162 -14.43 4.79 -5.97
C GLY A 162 -14.62 3.94 -4.73
N TRP A 163 -13.50 3.46 -4.20
CA TRP A 163 -13.51 2.57 -3.05
C TRP A 163 -12.66 3.09 -1.91
N SER A 164 -12.98 2.67 -0.69
CA SER A 164 -12.22 3.02 0.51
C SER A 164 -12.17 1.86 1.49
N SER A 165 -11.13 1.81 2.32
CA SER A 165 -11.10 0.95 3.50
C SER A 165 -11.68 1.66 4.72
N ASP A 166 -11.87 0.94 5.82
CA ASP A 166 -11.98 1.58 7.13
C ASP A 166 -10.66 2.25 7.52
N ALA A 167 -10.74 3.17 8.49
CA ALA A 167 -9.59 3.86 9.04
C ALA A 167 -8.61 2.83 9.64
N ASN A 168 -7.38 2.81 9.13
CA ASN A 168 -6.34 1.81 9.48
C ASN A 168 -6.77 0.34 9.25
N GLY A 169 -7.84 0.12 8.49
CA GLY A 169 -8.36 -1.22 8.20
C GLY A 169 -7.61 -1.93 7.08
N PHE A 170 -6.78 -1.21 6.32
CA PHE A 170 -5.97 -1.79 5.27
C PHE A 170 -4.64 -2.28 5.85
N ILE A 171 -4.50 -3.60 5.97
CA ILE A 171 -3.34 -4.26 6.58
C ILE A 171 -2.76 -5.26 5.59
N LEU A 172 -1.46 -5.17 5.35
CA LEU A 172 -0.69 -6.17 4.61
C LEU A 172 0.44 -6.70 5.49
N THR A 173 0.71 -7.99 5.36
CA THR A 173 1.87 -8.66 5.95
C THR A 173 2.83 -9.07 4.84
N ARG A 174 4.12 -9.04 5.14
CA ARG A 174 5.14 -9.57 4.23
C ARG A 174 4.98 -11.09 4.08
N ASN A 175 5.07 -11.57 2.84
CA ASN A 175 5.12 -13.00 2.51
C ASN A 175 6.55 -13.49 2.27
#